data_AF-A0A0B5H003-F1
#
_entry.id   AF-A0A0B5H003-F1
#
_cell.length_a   1.000
_cell.length_b   1.000
_cell.length_c   1.000
_cell.angle_alpha   90.00
_cell.angle_beta   90.00
_cell.angle_gamma   90.00
#
_symmetry.space_group_name_H-M   'P 1'
#
loop_
_entity.id
_entity.type
_entity.pdbx_description
1 polymer ?
#
loop_
_entity_poly.entity_id
_entity_poly.type
_entity_poly.pdbx_seq_one_letter_code
_entity_poly.pdbx_strand_id
1 'polypeptide(L)'
;MVRPDPGTLQDAARYAESVADRGIDTTNAKALAKMRNALIRLEKVAEEARKQVVEPALDEEVDVGDSVAGVQRLEGERPTVTDNAAALEMLEDACVDPAEVVRINPKQFVDAVDGTGVDPTVVIDREEYTFYRRDG
;
A
#
# COMPACT_ATOMS: atom_id res chain seq x y z
N MET A 1 14.80 15.04 10.05
CA MET A 1 13.46 14.46 10.23
C MET A 1 12.59 15.47 10.97
N VAL A 2 11.47 15.87 10.38
CA VAL A 2 10.48 16.74 11.03
C VAL A 2 9.47 15.83 11.70
N ARG A 3 9.41 15.84 13.04
CA ARG A 3 8.42 15.07 13.78
C ARG A 3 7.05 15.74 13.62
N PRO A 4 5.99 15.03 13.20
CA PRO A 4 4.65 15.61 13.20
C PRO A 4 4.24 15.96 14.63
N ASP A 5 3.68 17.15 14.81
CA ASP A 5 3.32 17.69 16.12
C ASP A 5 2.12 16.91 16.72
N PRO A 6 2.26 16.24 17.87
CA PRO A 6 1.19 15.50 18.52
C PRO A 6 -0.08 16.34 18.76
N GLY A 7 0.06 17.67 18.92
CA GLY A 7 -1.07 18.58 19.05
C GLY A 7 -2.00 18.55 17.84
N THR A 8 -1.42 18.43 16.64
CA THR A 8 -2.21 18.41 15.39
C THR A 8 -3.06 17.14 15.23
N LEU A 9 -2.59 16.00 15.72
CA LEU A 9 -3.36 14.74 15.71
C LEU A 9 -4.51 14.77 16.72
N GLN A 10 -4.27 15.28 17.93
CA GLN A 10 -5.31 15.41 18.95
C GLN A 10 -6.39 16.42 18.55
N ASP A 11 -6.01 17.53 17.92
CA ASP A 11 -6.96 18.52 17.41
C ASP A 11 -7.81 17.94 16.28
N ALA A 12 -7.20 17.15 15.40
CA ALA A 12 -7.92 16.52 14.29
C ALA A 12 -8.88 15.41 14.78
N ALA A 13 -8.50 14.67 15.82
CA ALA A 13 -9.38 13.72 16.50
C ALA A 13 -10.58 14.41 17.16
N ARG A 14 -10.35 15.49 17.91
CA ARG A 14 -11.44 16.29 18.53
C ARG A 14 -12.38 16.89 17.49
N TYR A 15 -11.85 17.32 16.34
CA TYR A 15 -12.69 17.80 15.25
C TYR A 15 -13.56 16.68 14.67
N ALA A 16 -13.00 15.49 14.42
CA ALA A 16 -13.75 14.34 13.92
C ALA A 16 -14.87 13.91 14.88
N GLU A 17 -14.60 13.88 16.18
CA GLU A 17 -15.58 13.59 17.23
C GLU A 17 -16.73 14.62 17.23
N SER A 18 -16.41 15.91 17.13
CA SER A 18 -17.44 16.97 17.07
C SER A 18 -18.35 16.89 15.84
N VAL A 19 -17.84 16.36 14.72
CA VAL A 19 -18.61 16.12 13.49
C VAL A 19 -19.52 14.91 13.64
N ALA A 20 -19.05 13.85 14.31
CA ALA A 20 -19.86 12.68 14.61
C ALA A 20 -21.04 13.03 15.53
N ASP A 21 -20.80 13.85 16.56
CA ASP A 21 -21.81 14.23 17.55
C ASP A 21 -22.89 15.17 17.00
N ARG A 22 -22.50 16.15 16.18
CA ARG A 22 -23.42 17.20 15.70
C ARG A 22 -24.19 16.81 14.45
N GLY A 23 -23.81 15.70 13.81
CA GLY A 23 -24.33 15.32 12.51
C GLY A 23 -23.86 16.27 11.40
N ILE A 24 -23.99 15.80 10.16
CA ILE A 24 -23.59 16.55 8.97
C ILE A 24 -24.83 17.21 8.38
N ASP A 25 -24.80 18.53 8.21
CA ASP A 25 -25.78 19.21 7.37
C ASP A 25 -25.57 18.80 5.91
N THR A 26 -26.35 17.81 5.48
CA THR A 26 -26.30 17.23 4.13
C THR A 26 -27.04 18.07 3.09
N THR A 27 -27.73 19.14 3.50
CA THR A 27 -28.52 19.98 2.58
C THR A 27 -27.66 21.01 1.85
N ASN A 28 -26.42 21.22 2.29
CA ASN A 28 -25.50 22.20 1.72
C ASN A 28 -24.30 21.52 1.02
N ALA A 29 -24.35 21.44 -0.31
CA ALA A 29 -23.29 20.83 -1.13
C ALA A 29 -21.89 21.44 -0.90
N LYS A 30 -21.81 22.75 -0.58
CA LYS A 30 -20.53 23.42 -0.27
C LYS A 30 -19.97 22.99 1.08
N ALA A 31 -20.83 22.74 2.07
CA ALA A 31 -20.43 22.20 3.37
C ALA A 31 -19.94 20.76 3.24
N LEU A 32 -20.65 19.91 2.48
CA LEU A 32 -20.25 18.55 2.17
C LEU A 32 -18.88 18.48 1.45
N ALA A 33 -18.66 19.32 0.44
CA ALA A 33 -17.37 19.37 -0.26
C ALA A 33 -16.22 19.78 0.66
N LYS A 34 -16.43 20.76 1.54
CA LYS A 34 -15.42 21.16 2.53
C LYS A 34 -15.10 20.04 3.52
N MET A 35 -16.11 19.30 3.95
CA MET A 35 -15.96 18.18 4.88
C MET A 35 -15.24 17.01 4.24
N ARG A 36 -15.60 16.62 3.00
CA ARG A 36 -14.86 15.64 2.21
C ARG A 36 -13.38 16.00 2.12
N ASN A 37 -13.06 17.25 1.79
CA ASN A 37 -11.68 17.69 1.70
C ASN A 37 -10.96 17.70 3.06
N ALA A 38 -11.68 17.95 4.16
CA ALA A 38 -11.12 17.85 5.50
C ALA A 38 -10.82 16.40 5.89
N LEU A 39 -11.72 15.46 5.58
CA LEU A 39 -11.50 14.02 5.80
C LEU A 39 -10.32 13.50 4.99
N ILE A 40 -10.19 13.88 3.72
CA ILE A 40 -9.03 13.51 2.88
C ILE A 40 -7.72 14.06 3.48
N ARG A 41 -7.73 15.29 4.02
CA ARG A 41 -6.54 15.84 4.68
C ARG A 41 -6.21 15.09 5.96
N LEU A 42 -7.21 14.76 6.77
CA LEU A 42 -7.04 13.97 7.99
C LEU A 42 -6.45 12.60 7.68
N GLU A 43 -6.99 11.90 6.67
CA GLU A 43 -6.49 10.61 6.21
C GLU A 43 -5.00 10.68 5.82
N LYS A 44 -4.62 11.68 5.03
CA LYS A 44 -3.21 11.90 4.65
C LYS A 44 -2.31 12.15 5.85
N VAL A 45 -2.72 13.01 6.79
CA VAL A 45 -1.92 13.31 7.99
C VAL A 45 -1.80 12.06 8.89
N ALA A 46 -2.88 11.29 9.03
CA ALA A 46 -2.85 10.03 9.78
C ALA A 46 -1.94 9.00 9.12
N GLU A 47 -1.96 8.90 7.79
CA GLU A 47 -1.07 8.02 7.03
C GLU A 47 0.40 8.42 7.20
N GLU A 48 0.71 9.71 7.11
CA GLU A 48 2.07 10.23 7.33
C GLU A 48 2.54 9.98 8.76
N ALA A 49 1.70 10.23 9.77
CA ALA A 49 2.03 9.95 11.16
C ALA A 49 2.32 8.46 11.39
N ARG A 50 1.50 7.58 10.80
CA ARG A 50 1.71 6.14 10.84
C ARG A 50 3.08 5.77 10.24
N LYS A 51 3.36 6.22 9.01
CA LYS A 51 4.61 5.89 8.28
C LYS A 51 5.87 6.46 8.91
N GLN A 52 5.80 7.68 9.45
CA GLN A 52 7.00 8.41 9.88
C GLN A 52 7.30 8.28 11.38
N VAL A 53 6.30 7.88 12.18
CA VAL A 53 6.45 7.82 13.64
C VAL A 53 6.11 6.43 14.18
N VAL A 54 4.97 5.88 13.79
CA VAL A 54 4.48 4.62 14.38
C VAL A 54 5.24 3.42 13.83
N GLU A 55 5.34 3.27 12.51
CA GLU A 55 6.03 2.13 11.88
C GLU A 55 7.50 2.05 12.29
N PRO A 56 8.31 3.13 12.27
CA PRO A 56 9.71 3.05 12.69
C PRO A 56 9.88 2.68 14.18
N ALA A 57 9.00 3.17 15.05
CA ALA A 57 9.03 2.82 16.47
C ALA A 57 8.65 1.34 16.71
N LEU A 58 7.75 0.79 15.88
CA LEU A 58 7.43 -0.64 15.91
C LEU A 58 8.54 -1.47 15.28
N ASP A 59 9.22 -0.98 14.25
CA ASP A 59 10.29 -1.69 13.55
C ASP A 59 11.51 -1.96 14.46
N GLU A 60 11.71 -1.13 15.49
CA GLU A 60 12.74 -1.31 16.53
C GLU A 60 12.40 -2.41 17.54
N GLU A 61 11.10 -2.73 17.72
CA GLU A 61 10.60 -3.55 18.83
C GLU A 61 9.93 -4.86 18.38
N VAL A 62 9.52 -4.96 17.11
CA VAL A 62 8.76 -6.09 16.56
C VAL A 62 9.49 -6.67 15.36
N ASP A 63 9.92 -7.92 15.46
CA ASP A 63 10.53 -8.63 14.33
C ASP A 63 9.50 -9.05 13.29
N VAL A 64 9.95 -9.32 12.06
CA VAL A 64 9.09 -9.83 10.98
C VAL A 64 8.52 -11.19 11.39
N GLY A 65 7.19 -11.33 11.33
CA GLY A 65 6.45 -12.52 11.74
C GLY A 65 5.79 -12.39 13.12
N ASP A 66 6.29 -11.47 13.96
CA ASP A 66 5.77 -11.27 15.32
C ASP A 66 4.55 -10.34 15.35
N SER A 67 3.79 -10.43 16.45
CA SER A 67 2.64 -9.57 16.70
C SER A 67 2.68 -8.89 18.08
N VAL A 68 2.18 -7.66 18.13
CA VAL A 68 2.02 -6.87 19.34
C VAL A 68 0.63 -6.27 19.40
N ALA A 69 -0.07 -6.47 20.52
CA ALA A 69 -1.41 -5.91 20.76
C ALA A 69 -2.43 -6.13 19.61
N GLY A 70 -2.35 -7.27 18.93
CA GLY A 70 -3.23 -7.62 17.80
C GLY A 70 -2.83 -6.99 16.46
N VAL A 71 -1.59 -6.52 16.33
CA VAL A 71 -0.99 -6.05 15.08
C VAL A 71 0.25 -6.89 14.78
N GLN A 72 0.28 -7.53 13.62
CA GLN A 72 1.40 -8.33 13.14
C GLN A 72 2.26 -7.56 12.15
N ARG A 73 3.59 -7.70 12.26
CA ARG A 73 4.54 -7.26 11.25
C ARG A 73 4.75 -8.38 10.23
N LEU A 74 4.49 -8.09 8.97
CA LEU A 74 4.57 -9.03 7.86
C LEU A 74 5.56 -8.53 6.82
N GLU A 75 6.15 -9.49 6.11
CA GLU A 75 6.92 -9.25 4.90
C GLU A 75 6.03 -9.47 3.67
N GLY A 76 6.21 -8.63 2.67
CA GLY A 76 5.59 -8.73 1.37
C GLY A 76 6.65 -8.56 0.29
N GLU A 77 6.40 -9.19 -0.85
CA GLU A 77 7.23 -9.08 -2.04
C GLU A 77 6.39 -8.45 -3.14
N ARG A 78 6.91 -7.39 -3.76
CA ARG A 78 6.29 -6.75 -4.91
C ARG A 78 7.13 -6.99 -6.16
N PRO A 79 6.77 -8.00 -6.98
CA PRO A 79 7.45 -8.20 -8.25
C PRO A 79 7.09 -7.07 -9.22
N THR A 80 8.07 -6.65 -10.01
CA THR A 80 7.93 -5.64 -11.08
C THR A 80 8.70 -6.09 -12.32
N VAL A 81 8.10 -5.98 -13.50
CA VAL A 81 8.80 -6.21 -14.76
C VAL A 81 9.65 -4.98 -15.08
N THR A 82 10.96 -5.18 -15.21
CA THR A 82 11.93 -4.09 -15.41
C THR A 82 12.21 -3.83 -16.88
N ASP A 83 12.11 -4.86 -17.73
CA ASP A 83 12.28 -4.77 -19.18
C ASP A 83 11.09 -5.41 -19.90
N ASN A 84 10.18 -4.54 -20.38
CA ASN A 84 8.99 -5.00 -21.10
C ASN A 84 9.31 -5.57 -22.48
N ALA A 85 10.42 -5.16 -23.12
CA ALA A 85 10.78 -5.68 -24.45
C ALA A 85 11.31 -7.10 -24.31
N ALA A 86 12.25 -7.31 -23.39
CA ALA A 86 12.76 -8.64 -23.08
C ALA A 86 11.66 -9.59 -22.55
N ALA A 87 10.73 -9.08 -21.74
CA ALA A 87 9.58 -9.88 -21.29
C ALA A 87 8.65 -10.30 -22.44
N LEU A 88 8.48 -9.48 -23.49
CA LEU A 88 7.68 -9.88 -24.66
C LEU A 88 8.38 -10.97 -25.49
N GLU A 89 9.70 -10.86 -25.68
CA GLU A 89 10.50 -11.90 -26.35
C GLU A 89 10.40 -13.23 -25.58
N MET A 90 10.46 -13.20 -24.25
CA MET A 90 10.28 -14.38 -23.40
C MET A 90 8.91 -15.04 -23.55
N LEU A 91 7.83 -14.25 -23.73
CA LEU A 91 6.50 -14.81 -24.00
C LEU A 91 6.45 -15.50 -25.37
N GLU A 92 7.09 -14.91 -26.38
CA GLU A 92 7.18 -15.50 -27.72
C GLU A 92 7.95 -16.83 -27.68
N ASP A 93 9.10 -16.87 -27.00
CA ASP A 93 9.89 -18.09 -26.78
C ASP A 93 9.09 -19.17 -26.04
N ALA A 94 8.28 -18.75 -25.07
CA ALA A 94 7.37 -19.62 -24.32
C ALA A 94 6.11 -20.03 -25.11
N CYS A 95 5.92 -19.54 -26.35
CA CYS A 95 4.72 -19.74 -27.17
C CYS A 95 3.42 -19.23 -26.50
N VAL A 96 3.51 -18.18 -25.68
CA VAL A 96 2.39 -17.54 -24.98
C VAL A 96 1.96 -16.27 -25.72
N ASP A 97 0.65 -16.07 -25.90
CA ASP A 97 0.11 -14.83 -26.48
C ASP A 97 0.19 -13.69 -25.45
N PRO A 98 0.89 -12.57 -25.74
CA PRO A 98 0.95 -11.41 -24.86
C PRO A 98 -0.41 -10.82 -24.47
N ALA A 99 -1.46 -11.05 -25.28
CA ALA A 99 -2.82 -10.65 -24.94
C ALA A 99 -3.38 -11.37 -23.70
N GLU A 100 -2.89 -12.58 -23.40
CA GLU A 100 -3.24 -13.33 -22.18
C GLU A 100 -2.72 -12.63 -20.91
N VAL A 101 -1.74 -11.73 -21.05
CA VAL A 101 -1.11 -11.00 -19.94
C VAL A 101 -1.61 -9.55 -19.81
N VAL A 102 -2.57 -9.09 -20.64
CA VAL A 102 -3.35 -7.82 -20.65
C VAL A 102 -2.55 -6.50 -20.52
N ARG A 103 -1.70 -6.39 -19.50
CA ARG A 103 -0.53 -5.51 -19.33
C ARG A 103 0.44 -6.33 -18.50
N ILE A 104 1.65 -6.62 -18.99
CA ILE A 104 2.63 -7.55 -18.38
C ILE A 104 2.59 -7.45 -16.85
N ASN A 105 1.72 -8.25 -16.27
CA ASN A 105 1.48 -8.25 -14.84
C ASN A 105 2.50 -9.24 -14.33
N PRO A 106 3.41 -8.83 -13.44
CA PRO A 106 4.53 -9.68 -13.04
C PRO A 106 4.09 -11.07 -12.57
N LYS A 107 2.93 -11.15 -11.88
CA LYS A 107 2.37 -12.43 -11.46
C LYS A 107 1.85 -13.26 -12.63
N GLN A 108 1.04 -12.67 -13.50
CA GLN A 108 0.50 -13.39 -14.67
C GLN A 108 1.59 -13.79 -15.66
N PHE A 109 2.64 -12.97 -15.78
CA PHE A 109 3.82 -13.28 -16.59
C PHE A 109 4.56 -14.50 -16.03
N VAL A 110 4.86 -14.52 -14.72
CA VAL A 110 5.48 -15.69 -14.06
C VAL A 110 4.62 -16.93 -14.26
N ASP A 111 3.32 -16.83 -13.97
CA ASP A 111 2.38 -17.95 -14.10
C ASP A 111 2.32 -18.47 -15.55
N ALA A 112 2.46 -17.60 -16.56
CA ALA A 112 2.39 -17.97 -17.96
C ALA A 112 3.67 -18.64 -18.50
N VAL A 113 4.85 -18.26 -17.99
CA VAL A 113 6.13 -18.86 -18.41
C VAL A 113 6.55 -20.03 -17.52
N ASP A 114 5.85 -20.28 -16.41
CA ASP A 114 6.13 -21.41 -15.53
C ASP A 114 6.05 -22.74 -16.30
N GLY A 115 7.05 -23.61 -16.08
CA GLY A 115 7.16 -24.89 -16.78
C GLY A 115 7.60 -24.85 -18.25
N THR A 116 7.85 -23.67 -18.82
CA THR A 116 8.32 -23.53 -20.22
C THR A 116 9.85 -23.56 -20.36
N GLY A 117 10.58 -23.56 -19.25
CA GLY A 117 12.05 -23.52 -19.21
C GLY A 117 12.64 -22.12 -19.38
N VAL A 118 11.81 -21.10 -19.58
CA VAL A 118 12.18 -19.68 -19.52
C VAL A 118 12.31 -19.26 -18.05
N ASP A 119 13.40 -18.57 -17.71
CA ASP A 119 13.63 -18.05 -16.36
C ASP A 119 13.11 -16.60 -16.24
N PRO A 120 11.94 -16.35 -15.61
CA PRO A 120 11.38 -15.00 -15.49
C PRO A 120 12.20 -14.08 -14.57
N THR A 121 13.13 -14.61 -13.77
CA THR A 121 13.92 -13.79 -12.84
C THR A 121 14.88 -12.83 -13.54
N VAL A 122 15.17 -13.05 -14.83
CA VAL A 122 16.02 -12.17 -15.65
C VAL A 122 15.37 -10.81 -15.92
N VAL A 123 14.04 -10.74 -15.92
CA VAL A 123 13.26 -9.52 -16.23
C VAL A 123 12.34 -9.07 -15.11
N ILE A 124 12.31 -9.81 -13.99
CA ILE A 124 11.54 -9.46 -12.79
C ILE A 124 12.50 -9.03 -11.69
N ASP A 125 12.29 -7.81 -11.21
CA ASP A 125 12.84 -7.34 -9.95
C ASP A 125 11.82 -7.55 -8.83
N ARG A 126 12.32 -7.81 -7.64
CA ARG A 126 11.53 -8.17 -6.45
C ARG A 126 11.87 -7.21 -5.33
N GLU A 127 10.95 -6.29 -5.07
CA GLU A 127 11.09 -5.37 -3.96
C GLU A 127 10.46 -5.99 -2.71
N GLU A 128 11.30 -6.36 -1.74
CA GLU A 128 10.87 -6.77 -0.40
C GLU A 128 10.46 -5.54 0.41
N TYR A 129 9.32 -5.63 1.08
CA TYR A 129 8.83 -4.57 1.97
C TYR A 129 8.18 -5.19 3.19
N THR A 130 8.20 -4.46 4.31
CA THR A 130 7.47 -4.85 5.52
C THR A 130 6.25 -3.98 5.71
N PHE A 131 5.20 -4.53 6.32
CA PHE A 131 3.97 -3.81 6.62
C PHE A 131 3.28 -4.36 7.87
N TYR A 132 2.44 -3.53 8.48
CA TYR A 132 1.66 -3.89 9.66
C TYR A 132 0.22 -4.20 9.28
N ARG A 133 -0.30 -5.32 9.80
CA ARG A 133 -1.69 -5.76 9.61
C ARG A 133 -2.32 -6.10 10.94
N ARG A 134 -3.59 -5.75 11.13
CA ARG A 134 -4.36 -6.20 12.30
C ARG A 134 -4.67 -7.69 12.20
N ASP A 135 -4.46 -8.42 13.29
CA ASP A 135 -4.87 -9.81 13.41
C ASP A 135 -6.38 -9.91 13.20
N GLY A 136 -6.79 -10.89 12.38
CA GLY A 136 -8.18 -11.17 12.04
C GLY A 136 -8.94 -11.88 13.15
#